data_AF-Q18IZ4-F1
#
_entry.id   AF-Q18IZ4-F1
#
_cell.length_a   1.000
_cell.length_b   1.000
_cell.length_c   1.000
_cell.angle_alpha   90.00
_cell.angle_beta   90.00
_cell.angle_gamma   90.00
#
_symmetry.space_group_name_H-M   'P 1'
#
loop_
_entity.id
_entity.type
_entity.pdbx_description
1 polymer ?
#
loop_
_entity_poly.entity_id
_entity_poly.type
_entity_poly.pdbx_seq_one_letter_code
_entity_poly.pdbx_strand_id
1 'polypeptide(L)'
;MYADLDFWLALLKDGDWLTDRAESLLKEHEDDLEVSLATFIELFLVEERLSFDRERAVTAILELATYEGNPNVVYQASENIDEGLNTFNAFHAALSSGSIISSDRAYDELTGVNRIRLEPEENEDSAA
;
A
#
# COMPACT_ATOMS: atom_id res chain seq x y z
N MET A 1 -12.07 -16.60 4.87
CA MET A 1 -11.71 -16.05 6.22
C MET A 1 -10.79 -14.84 6.06
N TYR A 2 -11.12 -13.71 6.69
CA TYR A 2 -10.29 -12.51 6.59
C TYR A 2 -9.06 -12.57 7.51
N ALA A 3 -7.86 -12.35 6.98
CA ALA A 3 -6.60 -12.29 7.73
C ALA A 3 -6.10 -10.86 7.85
N ASP A 4 -5.93 -10.40 9.09
CA ASP A 4 -5.36 -9.09 9.41
C ASP A 4 -3.83 -9.06 9.19
N LEU A 5 -3.21 -7.87 9.18
CA LEU A 5 -1.78 -7.72 8.92
C LEU A 5 -0.91 -8.44 9.96
N ASP A 6 -1.35 -8.54 11.21
CA ASP A 6 -0.59 -9.18 12.29
C ASP A 6 -0.20 -10.64 11.96
N PHE A 7 -1.12 -11.39 11.35
CA PHE A 7 -0.92 -12.74 10.86
C PHE A 7 0.20 -12.80 9.81
N TRP A 8 0.17 -11.90 8.84
CA TRP A 8 1.18 -11.84 7.79
C TRP A 8 2.54 -11.40 8.34
N LEU A 9 2.57 -10.45 9.27
CA LEU A 9 3.81 -10.02 9.93
C LEU A 9 4.45 -11.14 10.76
N ALA A 10 3.65 -12.01 11.39
CA ALA A 10 4.16 -13.17 12.12
C ALA A 10 4.83 -14.20 11.19
N LEU A 11 4.41 -14.27 9.92
CA LEU A 11 5.02 -15.10 8.88
C LEU A 11 6.25 -14.43 8.23
N LEU A 12 6.25 -13.11 8.14
CA LEU A 12 7.34 -12.32 7.54
C LEU A 12 8.57 -12.18 8.46
N LYS A 13 8.36 -12.12 9.78
CA LYS A 13 9.44 -11.90 10.75
C LYS A 13 10.00 -13.23 11.24
N ASP A 14 11.28 -13.46 10.95
CA ASP A 14 12.01 -14.60 11.51
C ASP A 14 12.01 -14.54 13.05
N GLY A 15 11.50 -15.59 13.69
CA GLY A 15 11.55 -15.75 15.15
C GLY A 15 10.53 -14.92 15.93
N ASP A 16 9.42 -14.52 15.31
CA ASP A 16 8.28 -14.00 16.06
C ASP A 16 7.68 -15.11 16.95
N TRP A 17 7.25 -14.76 18.17
CA TRP A 17 6.63 -15.71 19.09
C TRP A 17 5.32 -16.31 18.56
N LEU A 18 4.75 -15.72 17.51
CA LEU A 18 3.57 -16.19 16.80
C LEU A 18 3.88 -17.01 15.54
N THR A 19 5.13 -17.11 15.07
CA THR A 19 5.46 -17.74 13.78
C THR A 19 4.92 -19.18 13.67
N ASP A 20 5.22 -20.05 14.64
CA ASP A 20 4.73 -21.44 14.63
C ASP A 20 3.19 -21.53 14.58
N ARG A 21 2.51 -20.59 15.26
CA ARG A 21 1.05 -20.53 15.28
C ARG A 21 0.50 -20.04 13.95
N ALA A 22 1.11 -19.03 13.36
CA ALA A 22 0.72 -18.48 12.07
C ALA A 22 0.93 -19.51 10.94
N GLU A 23 2.06 -20.23 10.92
CA GLU A 23 2.31 -21.30 9.96
C GLU A 23 1.30 -22.45 10.08
N SER A 24 0.92 -22.80 11.31
CA SER A 24 -0.07 -23.84 11.55
C SER A 24 -1.46 -23.42 11.03
N LEU A 25 -1.85 -22.18 11.27
CA LEU A 25 -3.12 -21.62 10.78
C LEU A 25 -3.12 -21.43 9.25
N LEU A 26 -1.99 -21.04 8.67
CA LEU A 26 -1.83 -20.97 7.21
C LEU A 26 -2.09 -22.33 6.57
N LYS A 27 -1.52 -23.42 7.11
CA LYS A 27 -1.76 -24.78 6.61
C LYS A 27 -3.20 -25.26 6.81
N GLU A 28 -3.87 -24.80 7.86
CA GLU A 28 -5.26 -25.16 8.15
C GLU A 28 -6.25 -24.44 7.23
N HIS A 29 -5.91 -23.24 6.76
CA HIS A 29 -6.81 -22.34 6.04
C HIS A 29 -6.27 -21.87 4.66
N GLU A 30 -5.30 -22.57 4.07
CA GLU A 30 -4.50 -22.15 2.90
C GLU A 30 -5.34 -21.65 1.71
N ASP A 31 -6.53 -22.22 1.49
CA ASP A 31 -7.43 -21.87 0.38
C ASP A 31 -8.60 -20.95 0.78
N ASP A 32 -8.65 -20.49 2.04
CA ASP A 32 -9.75 -19.68 2.60
C ASP A 32 -9.23 -18.40 3.26
N LEU A 33 -8.04 -17.91 2.93
CA LEU A 33 -7.58 -16.62 3.43
C LEU A 33 -7.95 -15.49 2.47
N GLU A 34 -8.43 -14.39 3.01
CA GLU A 34 -8.82 -13.18 2.29
C GLU A 34 -8.11 -11.97 2.91
N VAL A 35 -7.70 -11.03 2.05
CA VAL A 35 -7.13 -9.74 2.44
C VAL A 35 -7.84 -8.60 1.70
N SER A 36 -7.61 -7.37 2.15
CA SER A 36 -8.10 -6.18 1.47
C SER A 36 -6.98 -5.18 1.20
N LEU A 37 -7.33 -4.09 0.51
CA LEU A 37 -6.41 -2.98 0.29
C LEU A 37 -5.89 -2.40 1.63
N ALA A 38 -6.69 -2.49 2.71
CA ALA A 38 -6.29 -2.03 4.03
C ALA A 38 -5.06 -2.78 4.56
N THR A 39 -4.97 -4.09 4.31
CA THR A 39 -3.82 -4.92 4.70
C THR A 39 -2.53 -4.39 4.07
N PHE A 40 -2.56 -4.01 2.79
CA PHE A 40 -1.39 -3.50 2.08
C PHE A 40 -1.04 -2.06 2.46
N ILE A 41 -2.04 -1.21 2.71
CA ILE A 41 -1.81 0.14 3.26
C ILE A 41 -1.10 0.03 4.61
N GLU A 42 -1.59 -0.86 5.49
CA GLU A 42 -0.97 -1.05 6.80
C GLU A 42 0.43 -1.66 6.69
N LEU A 43 0.64 -2.63 5.78
CA LEU A 43 1.96 -3.21 5.52
C LEU A 43 2.98 -2.12 5.18
N PHE A 44 2.61 -1.20 4.29
CA PHE A 44 3.51 -0.12 3.85
C PHE A 44 3.77 0.89 4.98
N LEU A 45 2.75 1.21 5.80
CA LEU A 45 2.94 2.03 7.00
C LEU A 45 3.86 1.37 8.04
N VAL A 46 3.82 0.04 8.17
CA VAL A 46 4.72 -0.70 9.05
C VAL A 46 6.14 -0.69 8.49
N GLU A 47 6.30 -0.81 7.17
CA GLU A 47 7.59 -0.77 6.48
C GLU A 47 8.34 0.55 6.70
N GLU A 48 7.62 1.69 6.75
CA GLU A 48 8.19 3.00 7.10
C GLU A 48 8.92 3.01 8.46
N ARG A 49 8.61 2.06 9.36
CA ARG A 49 9.21 1.96 10.70
C ARG A 49 10.08 0.72 10.88
N LEU A 50 9.83 -0.32 10.11
CA LEU A 50 10.50 -1.62 10.19
C LEU A 50 10.85 -2.05 8.78
N SER A 51 12.12 -1.94 8.41
CA SER A 51 12.55 -2.30 7.05
C SER A 51 12.41 -3.80 6.79
N PHE A 52 11.71 -4.13 5.70
CA PHE A 52 11.64 -5.45 5.10
C PHE A 52 11.44 -5.31 3.58
N ASP A 53 11.58 -6.41 2.85
CA ASP A 53 11.35 -6.42 1.39
C ASP A 53 9.84 -6.30 1.09
N ARG A 54 9.40 -5.07 0.81
CA ARG A 54 7.99 -4.70 0.57
C ARG A 54 7.40 -5.45 -0.62
N GLU A 55 8.11 -5.52 -1.74
CA GLU A 55 7.62 -6.17 -2.97
C GLU A 55 7.47 -7.67 -2.78
N ARG A 56 8.45 -8.30 -2.10
CA ARG A 56 8.37 -9.71 -1.74
C ARG A 56 7.22 -10.00 -0.78
N ALA A 57 7.00 -9.13 0.21
CA ALA A 57 5.89 -9.28 1.15
C ALA A 57 4.52 -9.17 0.44
N VAL A 58 4.35 -8.18 -0.44
CA VAL A 58 3.14 -8.01 -1.27
C VAL A 58 2.87 -9.26 -2.09
N THR A 59 3.88 -9.75 -2.81
CA THR A 59 3.75 -10.91 -3.68
C THR A 59 3.38 -12.16 -2.89
N ALA A 60 4.03 -12.40 -1.75
CA ALA A 60 3.71 -13.54 -0.90
C ALA A 60 2.27 -13.51 -0.39
N ILE A 61 1.77 -12.35 0.07
CA ILE A 61 0.39 -12.21 0.55
C ILE A 61 -0.61 -12.45 -0.60
N LEU A 62 -0.35 -11.91 -1.79
CA LEU A 62 -1.22 -12.09 -2.95
C LEU A 62 -1.22 -13.53 -3.50
N GLU A 63 -0.15 -14.29 -3.29
CA GLU A 63 -0.08 -15.71 -3.64
C GLU A 63 -0.82 -16.60 -2.63
N LEU A 64 -0.86 -16.20 -1.35
CA LEU A 64 -1.39 -17.00 -0.24
C LEU A 64 -2.80 -16.59 0.21
N ALA A 65 -3.36 -15.51 -0.31
CA ALA A 65 -4.70 -15.05 0.03
C ALA A 65 -5.45 -14.49 -1.18
N THR A 66 -6.77 -14.64 -1.13
CA THR A 66 -7.69 -14.00 -2.06
C THR A 66 -7.73 -12.49 -1.81
N TYR A 67 -7.52 -11.72 -2.87
CA TYR A 67 -7.68 -10.27 -2.88
C TYR A 67 -8.66 -9.87 -4.00
N GLU A 68 -9.82 -9.33 -3.63
CA GLU A 68 -10.86 -8.94 -4.61
C GLU A 68 -10.56 -7.62 -5.34
N GLY A 69 -9.54 -6.87 -4.89
CA GLY A 69 -9.14 -5.62 -5.54
C GLY A 69 -8.22 -5.84 -6.74
N ASN A 70 -7.67 -4.75 -7.28
CA ASN A 70 -6.70 -4.80 -8.37
C ASN A 70 -5.27 -4.86 -7.80
N PRO A 71 -4.54 -5.99 -7.93
CA PRO A 71 -3.17 -6.11 -7.41
C PRO A 71 -2.21 -5.05 -7.96
N ASN A 72 -2.43 -4.58 -9.18
CA ASN A 72 -1.58 -3.55 -9.79
C ASN A 72 -1.60 -2.24 -8.99
N VAL A 73 -2.68 -1.93 -8.26
CA VAL A 73 -2.72 -0.76 -7.38
C VAL A 73 -1.66 -0.87 -6.28
N VAL A 74 -1.47 -2.06 -5.71
CA VAL A 74 -0.48 -2.30 -4.65
C VAL A 74 0.94 -2.19 -5.20
N TYR A 75 1.20 -2.79 -6.35
CA TYR A 75 2.51 -2.71 -7.01
C TYR A 75 2.85 -1.27 -7.44
N GLN A 76 1.90 -0.55 -8.06
CA GLN A 76 2.08 0.87 -8.40
C GLN A 76 2.29 1.75 -7.17
N ALA A 77 1.59 1.47 -6.07
CA ALA A 77 1.86 2.15 -4.82
C ALA A 77 3.28 1.87 -4.32
N SER A 78 3.80 0.65 -4.46
CA SER A 78 5.19 0.33 -4.12
C SER A 78 6.17 1.15 -4.97
N GLU A 79 5.97 1.24 -6.28
CA GLU A 79 6.78 2.06 -7.18
C GLU A 79 6.74 3.55 -6.81
N ASN A 80 5.53 4.08 -6.53
CA ASN A 80 5.35 5.47 -6.12
C ASN A 80 6.07 5.82 -4.81
N ILE A 81 6.23 4.86 -3.88
CA ILE A 81 7.04 5.08 -2.66
C ILE A 81 8.53 5.13 -3.01
N ASP A 82 8.99 4.30 -3.95
CA ASP A 82 10.38 4.36 -4.42
C ASP A 82 10.67 5.68 -5.16
N GLU A 83 9.65 6.30 -5.75
CA GLU A 83 9.69 7.67 -6.29
C GLU A 83 9.56 8.77 -5.21
N GLY A 84 9.44 8.42 -3.93
CA GLY A 84 9.54 9.34 -2.79
C GLY A 84 8.21 9.74 -2.15
N LEU A 85 7.07 9.14 -2.53
CA LEU A 85 5.81 9.37 -1.84
C LEU A 85 5.75 8.63 -0.49
N ASN A 86 5.02 9.21 0.46
CA ASN A 86 4.57 8.46 1.64
C ASN A 86 3.49 7.43 1.26
N THR A 87 3.23 6.47 2.14
CA THR A 87 2.29 5.37 1.90
C THR A 87 0.93 5.84 1.38
N PHE A 88 0.28 6.78 2.07
CA PHE A 88 -1.07 7.22 1.66
C PHE A 88 -1.06 7.91 0.31
N ASN A 89 -0.08 8.79 0.07
CA ASN A 89 0.04 9.48 -1.20
C ASN A 89 0.28 8.49 -2.35
N ALA A 90 1.10 7.46 -2.13
CA ALA A 90 1.40 6.43 -3.11
C ALA A 90 0.17 5.62 -3.52
N PHE A 91 -0.67 5.22 -2.57
CA PHE A 91 -1.94 4.56 -2.87
C PHE A 91 -2.93 5.49 -3.55
N HIS A 92 -3.01 6.77 -3.16
CA HIS A 92 -3.85 7.74 -3.87
C HIS A 92 -3.40 7.94 -5.32
N ALA A 93 -2.10 8.04 -5.57
CA ALA A 93 -1.54 8.12 -6.93
C ALA A 93 -1.90 6.87 -7.75
N ALA A 94 -1.70 5.67 -7.21
CA ALA A 94 -2.02 4.41 -7.89
C ALA A 94 -3.53 4.28 -8.20
N LEU A 95 -4.40 4.69 -7.28
CA LEU A 95 -5.85 4.66 -7.45
C LEU A 95 -6.37 5.74 -8.41
N SER A 96 -5.63 6.83 -8.59
CA SER A 96 -6.05 7.99 -9.39
C SER A 96 -6.23 7.70 -10.89
N SER A 97 -5.72 6.55 -11.37
CA SER A 97 -5.69 6.21 -12.79
C SER A 97 -5.00 7.30 -13.64
N GLY A 98 -4.03 8.00 -13.07
CA GLY A 98 -3.18 8.99 -13.74
C GLY A 98 -3.66 10.44 -13.66
N SER A 99 -4.76 10.76 -12.96
CA SER A 99 -5.16 12.15 -12.70
C SER A 99 -5.70 12.33 -11.29
N ILE A 100 -5.14 13.28 -10.55
CA ILE A 100 -5.44 13.50 -9.13
C ILE A 100 -5.71 14.97 -8.84
N ILE A 101 -6.76 15.27 -8.07
CA ILE A 101 -7.01 16.63 -7.54
C ILE A 101 -6.37 16.70 -6.16
N SER A 102 -5.35 17.53 -5.98
CA SER A 102 -4.65 17.65 -4.70
C SER A 102 -3.88 18.98 -4.59
N SER A 103 -3.73 19.47 -3.36
CA SER A 103 -2.79 20.56 -3.02
C SER A 103 -1.37 20.05 -2.74
N ASP A 104 -1.18 18.74 -2.59
CA ASP A 104 0.12 18.15 -2.34
C ASP A 104 0.97 18.18 -3.62
N ARG A 105 2.09 18.90 -3.58
CA ARG A 105 2.98 19.09 -4.72
C ARG A 105 3.90 17.91 -4.95
N ALA A 106 3.96 16.93 -4.03
CA ALA A 106 4.76 15.72 -4.22
C ALA A 106 4.36 14.94 -5.48
N TYR A 107 3.08 15.03 -5.90
CA TYR A 107 2.63 14.42 -7.15
C TYR A 107 3.20 15.05 -8.42
N ASP A 108 3.71 16.30 -8.35
CA ASP A 108 4.31 16.99 -9.51
C ASP A 108 5.63 16.34 -9.94
N GLU A 109 6.24 15.51 -9.09
CA GLU A 109 7.52 14.82 -9.32
C GLU A 109 7.37 13.43 -9.98
N LEU A 110 6.14 12.87 -9.99
CA LEU A 110 5.89 11.51 -10.47
C LEU A 110 5.80 11.43 -12.00
N THR A 111 6.30 10.32 -12.54
CA THR A 111 6.09 10.02 -13.96
C THR A 111 4.73 9.34 -14.15
N GLY A 112 3.78 10.03 -14.79
CA GLY A 112 2.50 9.44 -15.19
C GLY A 112 1.29 9.80 -14.31
N VAL A 113 1.47 10.68 -13.32
CA VAL A 113 0.38 11.28 -12.56
C VAL A 113 0.22 12.75 -12.97
N ASN A 114 -0.97 13.12 -13.43
CA ASN A 114 -1.32 14.50 -13.71
C ASN A 114 -2.03 15.13 -12.49
N ARG A 115 -1.34 16.02 -11.76
CA ARG A 115 -1.95 16.75 -10.65
C ARG A 115 -2.78 17.93 -11.16
N ILE A 116 -4.08 17.88 -10.90
CA ILE A 116 -5.00 19.01 -10.99
C ILE A 116 -4.88 19.79 -9.66
N ARG A 117 -4.42 21.03 -9.76
CA ARG A 117 -4.17 21.89 -8.60
C ARG A 117 -5.46 22.17 -7.83
N LEU A 118 -5.41 22.02 -6.52
CA LEU A 118 -6.49 22.41 -5.61
C LEU A 118 -6.31 23.86 -5.12
N GLU A 119 -5.06 24.31 -5.01
CA GLU A 119 -4.71 25.68 -4.65
C GLU A 119 -5.21 26.69 -5.71
N PRO A 120 -5.66 27.88 -5.28
CA PRO A 120 -6.05 28.93 -6.19
C PRO A 120 -4.85 29.41 -7.03
N GLU A 121 -5.12 29.95 -8.21
CA GLU A 121 -4.06 30.63 -8.96
C GLU A 121 -3.63 31.88 -8.17
N GLU A 122 -2.32 32.17 -8.13
CA GLU A 122 -1.72 33.27 -7.32
C GLU A 122 -2.36 34.67 -7.55
N ASN A 123 -3.22 34.82 -8.56
CA ASN A 123 -3.90 36.07 -8.91
C ASN A 123 -5.36 36.18 -8.41
N GLU A 124 -5.99 35.11 -7.93
CA GLU A 124 -7.41 35.13 -7.53
C GLU A 124 -7.64 35.74 -6.13
N ASP A 125 -6.65 35.69 -5.24
CA ASP A 125 -6.73 36.25 -3.88
C ASP A 125 -6.51 37.77 -3.82
N SER A 126 -6.06 38.41 -4.91
CA SER A 126 -5.87 39.88 -4.92
C SER A 126 -7.17 40.68 -5.07
N ALA A 127 -8.30 40.00 -5.31
CA ALA A 127 -9.58 40.62 -5.64
C ALA A 127 -10.66 40.49 -4.54
N ALA A 128 -10.32 40.02 -3.34
CA ALA A 128 -11.25 39.87 -2.20
C ALA A 128 -11.04 40.92 -1.10
#